data_AF-B3VMY7-F1
#
_entry.id   AF-B3VMY7-F1
#
_cell.length_a   1.000
_cell.length_b   1.000
_cell.length_c   1.000
_cell.angle_alpha   90.00
_cell.angle_beta   90.00
_cell.angle_gamma   90.00
#
_symmetry.space_group_name_H-M   'P 1'
#
loop_
_entity.id
_entity.type
_entity.pdbx_description
1 polymer ?
#
loop_
_entity_poly.entity_id
_entity_poly.type
_entity_poly.pdbx_seq_one_letter_code
_entity_poly.pdbx_strand_id
1 'polypeptide(L)'
;MSNLFWLTDEQMARLQPYFPKSHGRQRVDDRRVLSGIIFVNRNGLRWRDAPKEYGPAKTLYNRWKRWGDKGVFIQMMEGLAVPEAAEHKTIMIDATYLKAHRTASSLRVKKGARAA
;
A
#
# COMPACT_ATOMS: atom_id res chain seq x y z
N MET A 1 13.49 4.42 23.60
CA MET A 1 12.13 3.93 23.31
C MET A 1 12.00 3.82 21.80
N SER A 2 11.70 2.63 21.28
CA SER A 2 11.54 2.46 19.84
C SER A 2 10.21 3.10 19.41
N ASN A 3 10.26 4.10 18.52
CA ASN A 3 9.09 4.76 17.94
C ASN A 3 8.43 3.84 16.90
N LEU A 4 8.00 2.66 17.33
CA LEU A 4 7.32 1.69 16.48
C LEU A 4 5.87 2.12 16.27
N PHE A 5 5.39 1.95 15.04
CA PHE A 5 4.00 2.14 14.69
C PHE A 5 3.20 0.87 14.98
N TRP A 6 2.11 0.97 15.73
CA TRP A 6 1.17 -0.11 15.96
C TRP A 6 -0.24 0.37 15.69
N LEU A 7 -0.98 -0.36 14.86
CA LEU A 7 -2.41 -0.09 14.70
C LEU A 7 -3.11 -0.31 16.04
N THR A 8 -4.07 0.56 16.38
CA THR A 8 -4.94 0.34 17.55
C THR A 8 -5.99 -0.71 17.25
N ASP A 9 -6.66 -1.23 18.29
CA ASP A 9 -7.76 -2.17 18.10
C ASP A 9 -8.92 -1.56 17.31
N GLU A 10 -9.22 -0.27 17.54
CA GLU A 10 -10.23 0.46 16.77
C GLU A 10 -9.86 0.57 15.29
N GLN A 11 -8.60 0.90 14.97
CA GLN A 11 -8.11 0.95 13.60
C GLN A 11 -8.15 -0.44 12.94
N MET A 12 -7.78 -1.48 13.69
CA MET A 12 -7.86 -2.86 13.21
C MET A 12 -9.29 -3.29 12.92
N ALA A 13 -10.25 -2.94 13.78
CA ALA A 13 -11.66 -3.23 13.58
C ALA A 13 -12.19 -2.61 12.27
N ARG A 14 -11.76 -1.39 11.93
CA ARG A 14 -12.12 -0.74 10.65
C ARG A 14 -11.47 -1.42 9.44
N LEU A 15 -10.30 -2.02 9.59
CA LEU A 15 -9.54 -2.66 8.51
C LEU A 15 -9.93 -4.12 8.27
N GLN A 16 -10.36 -4.82 9.31
CA GLN A 16 -10.67 -6.25 9.29
C GLN A 16 -11.67 -6.68 8.19
N PRO A 17 -12.73 -5.91 7.85
CA PRO A 17 -13.68 -6.28 6.80
C PRO A 17 -13.04 -6.48 5.42
N TYR A 18 -11.91 -5.82 5.14
CA TYR A 18 -11.21 -5.90 3.86
C TYR A 18 -10.21 -7.06 3.80
N PHE A 19 -10.00 -7.79 4.90
CA PHE A 19 -8.99 -8.84 4.91
C PHE A 19 -9.46 -10.04 4.07
N PRO A 20 -8.61 -10.58 3.18
CA PRO A 20 -8.98 -11.74 2.40
C PRO A 20 -9.23 -12.93 3.33
N LYS A 21 -10.12 -13.86 2.99
CA LYS A 21 -10.33 -15.07 3.82
C LYS A 21 -9.06 -15.92 3.94
N SER A 22 -8.83 -16.55 5.10
CA SER A 22 -7.71 -17.49 5.25
C SER A 22 -8.09 -18.84 4.66
N HIS A 23 -7.18 -19.46 3.89
CA HIS A 23 -7.37 -20.81 3.36
C HIS A 23 -6.57 -21.80 4.21
N GLY A 24 -7.25 -22.53 5.09
CA GLY A 24 -6.77 -23.74 5.80
C GLY A 24 -5.68 -23.56 6.87
N ARG A 25 -4.74 -22.61 6.69
CA ARG A 25 -3.67 -22.34 7.66
C ARG A 25 -4.00 -21.13 8.51
N GLN A 26 -3.74 -21.23 9.82
CA GLN A 26 -3.87 -20.09 10.71
C GLN A 26 -2.93 -18.98 10.23
N ARG A 27 -3.51 -17.79 10.11
CA ARG A 27 -2.81 -16.64 9.57
C ARG A 27 -1.92 -16.04 10.66
N VAL A 28 -0.70 -15.65 10.27
CA VAL A 28 0.19 -14.88 11.15
C VAL A 28 -0.52 -13.58 11.54
N ASP A 29 -0.38 -13.17 12.80
CA ASP A 29 -0.98 -11.95 13.38
C ASP A 29 -1.00 -10.78 12.39
N ASP A 30 -2.20 -10.44 11.93
CA ASP A 30 -2.43 -9.42 10.91
C ASP A 30 -2.16 -8.02 11.45
N ARG A 31 -2.41 -7.76 12.75
CA ARG A 31 -2.11 -6.47 13.37
C ARG A 31 -0.61 -6.20 13.31
N ARG A 32 0.20 -7.19 13.70
CA ARG A 32 1.66 -7.08 13.67
C ARG A 32 2.21 -6.90 12.26
N VAL A 33 1.76 -7.73 11.33
CA VAL A 33 2.26 -7.70 9.95
C VAL A 33 1.86 -6.38 9.26
N LEU A 34 0.61 -5.95 9.40
CA LEU A 34 0.14 -4.72 8.75
C LEU A 34 0.79 -3.47 9.37
N SER A 35 0.96 -3.44 10.70
CA SER A 35 1.69 -2.36 11.38
C SER A 35 3.13 -2.24 10.87
N GLY A 36 3.81 -3.37 10.68
CA GLY A 36 5.17 -3.40 10.11
C GLY A 36 5.23 -2.95 8.66
N ILE A 37 4.26 -3.34 7.83
CA ILE A 37 4.15 -2.87 6.44
C ILE A 37 3.98 -1.35 6.39
N ILE A 38 3.08 -0.80 7.21
CA ILE A 38 2.84 0.64 7.28
C ILE A 38 4.10 1.36 7.76
N PHE A 39 4.79 0.83 8.77
CA PHE A 39 6.04 1.39 9.26
C PHE A 39 7.12 1.46 8.17
N VAL A 40 7.33 0.37 7.42
CA VAL A 40 8.30 0.32 6.32
C VAL A 40 7.94 1.35 5.24
N ASN A 41 6.68 1.38 4.80
CA ASN A 41 6.24 2.28 3.73
C ASN A 41 6.30 3.76 4.15
N ARG A 42 5.87 4.08 5.38
CA ARG A 42 5.86 5.46 5.91
C ARG A 42 7.27 6.04 6.02
N ASN A 43 8.26 5.21 6.33
CA ASN A 43 9.64 5.65 6.53
C ASN A 43 10.55 5.39 5.31
N GLY A 44 10.03 4.79 4.23
CA GLY A 44 10.80 4.46 3.03
C GLY A 44 11.93 3.44 3.25
N LEU A 45 11.74 2.51 4.21
CA LEU A 45 12.77 1.54 4.56
C LEU A 45 12.88 0.40 3.55
N ARG A 46 14.04 -0.24 3.49
CA ARG A 46 14.14 -1.55 2.83
C ARG A 46 13.45 -2.58 3.72
N TRP A 47 12.77 -3.56 3.11
CA TRP A 47 12.09 -4.62 3.86
C TRP A 47 13.00 -5.37 4.85
N ARG A 48 14.29 -5.56 4.51
CA ARG A 48 15.28 -6.21 5.39
C ARG A 48 15.61 -5.42 6.64
N ASP A 49 15.38 -4.11 6.62
CA ASP A 49 15.67 -3.19 7.70
C ASP A 49 14.44 -2.94 8.59
N ALA A 50 13.34 -3.67 8.34
CA ALA A 50 12.16 -3.62 9.19
C ALA A 50 12.49 -4.06 10.63
N PRO A 51 11.98 -3.36 11.66
CA PRO A 51 12.15 -3.76 13.05
C PRO A 51 11.71 -5.20 13.30
N LYS A 52 12.49 -5.92 14.11
CA LYS A 52 12.29 -7.37 14.37
C LYS A 52 10.97 -7.66 15.09
N GLU A 53 10.44 -6.67 15.80
CA GLU A 53 9.18 -6.70 16.53
C GLU A 53 7.98 -6.97 15.60
N TYR A 54 8.07 -6.60 14.32
CA TYR A 54 7.04 -6.90 13.32
C TYR A 54 7.14 -8.32 12.73
N GLY A 55 8.22 -9.04 13.07
CA GLY A 55 8.51 -10.37 12.55
C GLY A 55 9.39 -10.36 11.30
N PRO A 56 9.53 -11.51 10.62
CA PRO A 56 10.48 -11.66 9.52
C PRO A 56 10.15 -10.74 8.33
N ALA A 57 11.16 -10.04 7.81
CA ALA A 57 11.06 -9.18 6.62
C ALA A 57 10.37 -9.86 5.43
N LYS A 58 10.67 -11.15 5.20
CA LYS A 58 10.06 -11.95 4.12
C LYS A 58 8.55 -12.09 4.30
N THR A 59 8.06 -12.20 5.54
CA THR A 59 6.63 -12.29 5.85
C THR A 59 5.93 -10.97 5.55
N LEU A 60 6.53 -9.84 5.94
CA LEU A 60 6.00 -8.50 5.63
C LEU A 60 5.91 -8.29 4.12
N TYR A 61 7.01 -8.52 3.40
CA TYR A 61 7.07 -8.35 1.96
C TYR A 61 6.08 -9.26 1.23
N ASN A 62 6.07 -10.56 1.55
CA ASN A 62 5.16 -11.51 0.88
C ASN A 62 3.70 -11.15 1.12
N ARG A 63 3.37 -10.64 2.32
CA ARG A 63 2.02 -10.19 2.63
C ARG A 63 1.66 -8.96 1.81
N TRP A 64 2.52 -7.93 1.86
CA TRP A 64 2.34 -6.71 1.09
C TRP A 64 2.16 -7.00 -0.40
N LYS A 65 3.04 -7.82 -0.99
CA LYS A 65 2.95 -8.18 -2.41
C LYS A 65 1.65 -8.92 -2.74
N ARG A 66 1.30 -9.97 -1.99
CA ARG A 66 0.07 -10.75 -2.24
C ARG A 66 -1.20 -9.94 -2.06
N TRP A 67 -1.23 -9.03 -1.09
CA TRP A 67 -2.39 -8.16 -0.85
C TRP A 67 -2.48 -7.06 -1.92
N GLY A 68 -1.35 -6.52 -2.36
CA GLY A 68 -1.28 -5.62 -3.50
C GLY A 68 -1.79 -6.25 -4.79
N ASP A 69 -1.33 -7.46 -5.11
CA ASP A 69 -1.75 -8.20 -6.31
C ASP A 69 -3.25 -8.56 -6.29
N LYS A 70 -3.85 -8.67 -5.09
CA LYS A 70 -5.29 -8.91 -4.90
C LYS A 70 -6.12 -7.63 -4.81
N GLY A 71 -5.50 -6.45 -4.89
CA GLY A 71 -6.18 -5.17 -4.75
C GLY A 71 -6.69 -4.86 -3.33
N VAL A 72 -6.27 -5.60 -2.31
CA VAL A 72 -6.76 -5.46 -0.92
C VAL A 72 -6.51 -4.04 -0.39
N PHE A 73 -5.34 -3.46 -0.68
CA PHE A 73 -5.01 -2.10 -0.23
C PHE A 73 -5.88 -1.05 -0.92
N ILE A 74 -6.24 -1.24 -2.19
CA ILE A 74 -7.11 -0.33 -2.92
C ILE A 74 -8.51 -0.36 -2.29
N GLN A 75 -9.06 -1.56 -2.06
CA GLN A 75 -10.35 -1.73 -1.40
C GLN A 75 -10.39 -1.12 0.01
N MET A 76 -9.30 -1.26 0.79
CA MET A 76 -9.17 -0.59 2.08
C MET A 76 -9.23 0.93 1.96
N MET A 77 -8.48 1.51 1.02
CA MET A 77 -8.45 2.96 0.85
C MET A 77 -9.81 3.50 0.38
N GLU A 78 -10.44 2.84 -0.59
CA GLU A 78 -11.77 3.23 -1.09
C GLU A 78 -12.84 3.13 0.00
N GLY A 79 -12.86 2.02 0.75
CA GLY A 79 -13.85 1.81 1.80
C GLY A 79 -13.63 2.70 3.04
N LEU A 80 -12.40 3.14 3.30
CA LEU A 80 -12.11 4.12 4.36
C LEU A 80 -12.31 5.57 3.93
N ALA A 81 -12.32 5.87 2.63
CA ALA A 81 -12.50 7.22 2.09
C ALA A 81 -13.98 7.66 2.01
N VAL A 82 -14.93 6.81 2.40
CA VAL A 82 -16.37 7.11 2.34
C VAL A 82 -16.72 8.29 3.27
N PRO A 83 -17.56 9.26 2.83
CA PRO A 83 -17.63 10.62 3.40
C PRO A 83 -18.10 10.72 4.86
N GLU A 84 -18.69 9.68 5.43
CA GLU A 84 -19.23 9.73 6.80
C GLU A 84 -18.15 9.79 7.90
N ALA A 85 -16.89 9.48 7.57
CA ALA A 85 -15.82 9.33 8.56
C ALA A 85 -14.75 10.45 8.58
N ALA A 86 -14.77 11.39 7.63
CA ALA A 86 -13.70 12.37 7.51
C ALA A 86 -14.23 13.78 7.20
N GLU A 87 -14.22 14.66 8.20
CA GLU A 87 -13.80 16.03 7.90
C GLU A 87 -12.47 15.91 7.15
N HIS A 88 -12.38 16.44 5.93
CA HIS A 88 -11.15 16.45 5.14
C HIS A 88 -10.09 17.34 5.81
N LYS A 89 -9.52 16.87 6.93
CA LYS A 89 -8.55 17.59 7.77
C LYS A 89 -7.17 17.61 7.13
N THR A 90 -6.93 16.78 6.12
CA THR A 90 -5.65 16.71 5.41
C THR A 90 -5.89 16.36 3.95
N ILE A 91 -5.52 17.30 3.07
CA ILE A 91 -5.50 17.11 1.61
C ILE A 91 -4.04 17.00 1.21
N MET A 92 -3.66 15.91 0.57
CA MET A 92 -2.32 15.75 -0.01
C MET A 92 -2.39 16.10 -1.49
N ILE A 93 -1.69 17.18 -1.89
CA ILE A 93 -1.53 17.57 -3.29
C ILE A 93 -0.09 17.24 -3.67
N ASP A 94 0.10 16.35 -4.65
CA ASP A 94 1.39 16.14 -5.28
C ASP A 94 1.39 16.63 -6.73
N ALA A 95 2.58 16.97 -7.22
CA ALA A 95 2.79 17.34 -8.62
C ALA A 95 4.08 16.66 -9.09
N THR A 96 3.98 15.87 -10.15
CA THR A 96 5.15 15.31 -10.83
C THR A 96 5.34 16.04 -12.16
N TYR A 97 6.46 16.73 -12.34
CA TYR A 97 6.85 17.34 -13.61
C TYR A 97 8.03 16.57 -14.22
N LEU A 98 7.84 16.05 -15.44
CA LEU A 98 8.92 15.47 -16.23
C LEU A 98 9.30 16.45 -17.34
N LYS A 99 10.52 16.99 -17.29
CA LYS A 99 11.02 17.87 -18.36
C LYS A 99 11.24 17.05 -19.62
N ALA A 100 10.40 17.26 -20.62
CA ALA A 100 10.60 16.67 -21.93
C ALA A 100 11.82 17.31 -22.61
N HIS A 101 12.65 16.50 -23.28
CA HIS A 101 13.70 17.01 -24.16
C HIS A 101 13.07 17.81 -25.31
N ARG A 102 13.75 18.85 -25.80
CA ARG A 102 13.25 19.75 -26.86
C ARG A 102 12.80 19.06 -28.16
N THR A 103 13.23 17.82 -28.40
CA THR A 103 12.86 17.00 -29.57
C THR A 103 11.79 15.94 -29.28
N ALA A 104 11.25 15.85 -28.05
CA ALA A 104 10.23 14.85 -27.69
C ALA A 104 8.94 14.96 -28.54
N SER A 105 8.65 16.16 -29.07
CA SER A 105 7.51 16.45 -29.94
C SER A 105 7.73 16.11 -31.43
N SER A 106 8.93 15.66 -31.83
CA SER A 106 9.27 15.42 -33.26
C SER A 106 8.99 14.00 -33.77
N LEU A 107 8.59 13.07 -32.89
CA LEU A 107 8.21 11.73 -33.32
C LEU A 107 6.80 11.76 -33.94
N ARG A 108 6.75 11.79 -35.28
CA ARG A 108 5.54 11.54 -36.07
C ARG A 108 4.90 10.24 -35.58
N VAL A 109 3.63 10.29 -35.16
CA VAL A 109 2.84 9.11 -34.79
C VAL A 109 2.93 8.10 -35.95
N LYS A 110 3.61 6.96 -35.75
CA LYS A 110 3.42 5.80 -36.62
C LYS A 110 2.02 5.28 -36.32
N LYS A 111 1.08 5.54 -37.22
CA LYS A 111 -0.25 4.93 -37.19
C LYS A 111 -0.03 3.41 -37.24
N GLY A 112 -0.16 2.74 -36.10
CA GLY A 112 -0.01 1.30 -36.01
C GLY A 112 -0.91 0.63 -37.05
N ALA A 113 -0.37 -0.32 -37.80
CA ALA A 113 -1.14 -1.09 -38.76
C ALA A 113 -2.32 -1.73 -38.03
N ARG A 114 -3.53 -1.59 -38.58
CA ARG A 114 -4.70 -2.36 -38.12
C ARG A 114 -4.37 -3.83 -38.34
N ALA A 115 -4.36 -4.61 -37.27
CA ALA A 115 -4.42 -6.06 -37.37
C ALA A 115 -5.81 -6.44 -37.90
N ALA A 116 -5.83 -7.27 -38.94
CA ALA A 116 -7.01 -7.98 -39.42
C ALA A 116 -7.19 -9.28 -38.62
#